data_AF-A0A3S1HGN7-F1
#
_entry.id   AF-A0A3S1HGN7-F1
#
_cell.length_a   1.000
_cell.length_b   1.000
_cell.length_c   1.000
_cell.angle_alpha   90.00
_cell.angle_beta   90.00
_cell.angle_gamma   90.00
#
_symmetry.space_group_name_H-M   'P 1'
#
loop_
_entity.id
_entity.type
_entity.pdbx_description
1 polymer ?
#
loop_
_entity_poly.entity_id
_entity_poly.type
_entity_poly.pdbx_seq_one_letter_code
_entity_poly.pdbx_strand_id
1 'polypeptide(L)'
;MIASGAGELGEGKLTDRRPFRAPHHSASMAAMVGGGIRARPGEVSLAHHGVLFLDEFPEFTPQTLDALRQPLETGDCMIARANHRVTYPARIQLVAAMNPCRCGMAGEPGYRCLRGERCRTDYQARISGPLLDRIDLRIEVPAVSASDLIRPDRAEKSADVALRVARARTIQRERFERLGATRATTNAHCAPSVIEEIAMPDAAGLSLLKDASEKLAFSARAYHRVLKVARTLADLDASETVGRIHLAEAISYRMSSERMAQAA
;
A
#
# COMPACT_ATOMS: atom_id res chain seq x y z
N MET A 1 -2.42 -14.47 16.82
CA MET A 1 -3.20 -13.49 16.03
C MET A 1 -3.96 -12.63 17.03
N ILE A 2 -3.81 -11.30 17.02
CA ILE A 2 -4.59 -10.41 17.90
C ILE A 2 -5.78 -9.91 17.06
N ALA A 3 -6.99 -10.39 17.36
CA ALA A 3 -8.19 -10.04 16.60
C ALA A 3 -8.73 -8.64 16.96
N SER A 4 -8.52 -8.18 18.19
CA SER A 4 -8.92 -6.84 18.63
C SER A 4 -8.15 -6.41 19.87
N GLY A 5 -7.49 -5.24 19.82
CA GLY A 5 -6.99 -4.54 21.00
C GLY A 5 -8.05 -3.69 21.71
N ALA A 6 -9.25 -3.60 21.12
CA ALA A 6 -10.38 -2.79 21.60
C ALA A 6 -11.43 -3.61 22.37
N GLY A 7 -11.26 -4.94 22.47
CA GLY A 7 -12.23 -5.85 23.07
C GLY A 7 -13.45 -6.17 22.19
N GLU A 8 -13.45 -5.73 20.93
CA GLU A 8 -14.52 -6.00 19.97
C GLU A 8 -14.27 -7.36 19.29
N LEU A 9 -14.80 -8.43 19.88
CA LEU A 9 -14.93 -9.73 19.24
C LEU A 9 -16.35 -9.86 18.67
N GLY A 10 -16.47 -10.19 17.38
CA GLY A 10 -17.77 -10.51 16.79
C GLY A 10 -18.41 -11.67 17.56
N GLU A 11 -19.58 -11.44 18.14
CA GLU A 11 -20.30 -12.40 18.99
C GLU A 11 -19.48 -12.93 20.20
N GLY A 12 -18.43 -12.20 20.63
CA GLY A 12 -17.55 -12.68 21.70
C GLY A 12 -16.64 -13.86 21.32
N LYS A 13 -16.57 -14.22 20.02
CA LYS A 13 -15.80 -15.38 19.55
C LYS A 13 -14.42 -14.99 19.04
N LEU A 14 -13.46 -15.87 19.26
CA LEU A 14 -12.17 -15.80 18.56
C LEU A 14 -12.38 -16.06 17.08
N THR A 15 -11.70 -15.29 16.23
CA THR A 15 -11.72 -15.44 14.78
C THR A 15 -10.32 -15.70 14.26
N ASP A 16 -10.22 -16.56 13.26
CA ASP A 16 -9.02 -16.81 12.46
C ASP A 16 -8.97 -15.90 11.22
N ARG A 17 -10.03 -15.12 10.97
CA ARG A 17 -10.10 -14.15 9.87
C ARG A 17 -9.43 -12.86 10.27
N ARG A 18 -8.57 -12.36 9.39
CA ARG A 18 -7.97 -11.03 9.55
C ARG A 18 -9.05 -9.94 9.47
N PRO A 19 -8.93 -8.86 10.25
CA PRO A 19 -9.85 -7.73 10.15
C PRO A 19 -9.86 -7.14 8.73
N PHE A 20 -11.05 -6.78 8.25
CA PHE A 20 -11.25 -6.00 7.04
C PHE A 20 -12.16 -4.83 7.38
N ARG A 21 -11.70 -3.61 7.15
CA ARG A 21 -12.46 -2.38 7.44
C ARG A 21 -12.59 -1.56 6.16
N ALA A 22 -13.81 -1.16 5.83
CA ALA A 22 -14.13 -0.35 4.66
C ALA A 22 -15.03 0.82 5.06
N PRO A 23 -14.49 1.85 5.74
CA PRO A 23 -15.27 3.01 6.15
C PRO A 23 -15.73 3.81 4.93
N HIS A 24 -16.94 4.38 5.02
CA HIS A 24 -17.44 5.32 4.02
C HIS A 24 -16.59 6.61 4.03
N HIS A 25 -16.46 7.30 2.88
CA HIS A 25 -15.63 8.51 2.74
C HIS A 25 -16.07 9.69 3.64
N SER A 26 -17.27 9.62 4.21
CA SER A 26 -17.77 10.54 5.24
C SER A 26 -17.18 10.32 6.64
N ALA A 27 -16.33 9.31 6.82
CA ALA A 27 -15.66 9.03 8.08
C ALA A 27 -14.77 10.22 8.50
N SER A 28 -14.99 10.68 9.73
CA SER A 28 -14.19 11.77 10.29
C SER A 28 -12.77 11.31 10.65
N MET A 29 -11.86 12.27 10.84
CA MET A 29 -10.51 11.99 11.35
C MET A 29 -10.57 11.21 12.68
N ALA A 30 -11.48 11.55 13.59
CA ALA A 30 -11.63 10.83 14.86
C ALA A 30 -12.13 9.39 14.69
N ALA A 31 -12.95 9.10 13.66
CA ALA A 31 -13.35 7.73 13.34
C ALA A 31 -12.18 6.93 12.75
N MET A 32 -11.38 7.56 11.89
CA MET A 32 -10.27 6.90 11.19
C MET A 32 -9.10 6.56 12.12
N VAL A 33 -8.55 7.55 12.82
CA VAL A 33 -7.38 7.34 13.69
C VAL A 33 -7.73 7.04 15.15
N GLY A 34 -8.96 7.34 15.55
CA GLY A 34 -9.44 7.20 16.92
C GLY A 34 -9.48 8.53 17.66
N GLY A 35 -10.21 8.56 18.77
CA GLY A 35 -10.38 9.78 19.57
C GLY A 35 -11.62 9.76 20.47
N GLY A 36 -12.22 10.94 20.63
CA GLY A 36 -13.34 11.17 21.55
C GLY A 36 -12.91 11.30 23.02
N ILE A 37 -13.88 11.51 23.91
CA ILE A 37 -13.66 11.75 25.35
C ILE A 37 -12.89 10.60 26.01
N ARG A 38 -13.14 9.36 25.57
CA ARG A 38 -12.52 8.14 26.10
C ARG A 38 -11.30 7.66 25.31
N ALA A 39 -10.79 8.46 24.35
CA ALA A 39 -9.66 8.11 23.49
C ALA A 39 -9.78 6.68 22.91
N ARG A 40 -10.92 6.36 22.27
CA ARG A 40 -11.18 5.05 21.69
C ARG A 40 -10.35 4.83 20.41
N PRO A 41 -10.00 3.57 20.08
CA PRO A 41 -9.34 3.25 18.82
C PRO A 41 -10.23 3.58 17.62
N GLY A 42 -9.62 3.94 16.49
CA GLY A 42 -10.30 4.16 15.21
C GLY A 42 -10.12 3.00 14.23
N GLU A 43 -10.64 3.18 13.02
CA GLU A 43 -10.60 2.18 11.94
C GLU A 43 -9.20 1.62 11.66
N VAL A 44 -8.16 2.46 11.70
CA VAL A 44 -6.77 2.01 11.49
C VAL A 44 -6.29 1.03 12.56
N SER A 45 -6.73 1.20 13.80
CA SER A 45 -6.36 0.31 14.91
C SER A 45 -7.23 -0.93 14.93
N LEU A 46 -8.51 -0.78 14.59
CA LEU A 46 -9.45 -1.89 14.43
C LEU A 46 -9.10 -2.79 13.24
N ALA A 47 -8.36 -2.27 12.26
CA ALA A 47 -7.83 -3.02 11.13
C ALA A 47 -6.41 -3.59 11.36
N HIS A 48 -5.89 -3.54 12.59
CA HIS A 48 -4.52 -4.00 12.89
C HIS A 48 -4.28 -5.46 12.43
N HIS A 49 -3.16 -5.68 11.73
CA HIS A 49 -2.81 -6.94 11.05
C HIS A 49 -3.84 -7.42 10.00
N GLY A 50 -4.72 -6.53 9.56
CA GLY A 50 -5.73 -6.73 8.55
C GLY A 50 -5.63 -5.71 7.41
N VAL A 51 -6.75 -5.48 6.76
CA VAL A 51 -6.86 -4.57 5.61
C VAL A 51 -7.75 -3.39 5.96
N LEU A 52 -7.26 -2.19 5.67
CA LEU A 52 -8.09 -0.98 5.59
C LEU A 52 -8.30 -0.68 4.11
N PHE A 53 -9.55 -0.81 3.65
CA PHE A 53 -9.95 -0.53 2.29
C PHE A 53 -10.63 0.84 2.21
N LEU A 54 -10.12 1.73 1.36
CA LEU A 54 -10.69 3.06 1.14
C LEU A 54 -11.12 3.18 -0.32
N ASP A 55 -12.41 3.03 -0.54
CA ASP A 55 -13.02 3.31 -1.84
C ASP A 55 -13.18 4.82 -2.04
N GLU A 56 -13.17 5.27 -3.30
CA GLU A 56 -13.26 6.69 -3.65
C GLU A 56 -12.23 7.54 -2.88
N PHE A 57 -10.96 7.12 -2.88
CA PHE A 57 -9.93 7.62 -1.97
C PHE A 57 -9.80 9.16 -1.90
N PRO A 58 -9.82 9.92 -3.02
CA PRO A 58 -9.84 11.38 -2.97
C PRO A 58 -11.10 11.98 -2.36
N GLU A 59 -12.20 11.26 -2.17
CA GLU A 59 -13.43 11.80 -1.57
C GLU A 59 -13.33 12.00 -0.05
N PHE A 60 -12.42 11.30 0.61
CA PHE A 60 -12.08 11.56 2.01
C PHE A 60 -11.50 12.97 2.18
N THR A 61 -11.72 13.58 3.35
CA THR A 61 -11.15 14.90 3.62
C THR A 61 -9.61 14.82 3.68
N PRO A 62 -8.86 15.81 3.15
CA PRO A 62 -7.40 15.78 3.17
C PRO A 62 -6.82 15.58 4.58
N GLN A 63 -7.43 16.19 5.59
CA GLN A 63 -7.03 16.01 6.99
C GLN A 63 -7.14 14.56 7.47
N THR A 64 -8.18 13.84 7.03
CA THR A 64 -8.40 12.44 7.38
C THR A 64 -7.37 11.53 6.70
N LEU A 65 -7.08 11.80 5.43
CA LEU A 65 -6.04 11.11 4.68
C LEU A 65 -4.64 11.34 5.26
N ASP A 66 -4.31 12.59 5.59
CA ASP A 66 -3.01 12.95 6.15
C ASP A 66 -2.78 12.36 7.54
N ALA A 67 -3.84 12.06 8.28
CA ALA A 67 -3.78 11.37 9.56
C ALA A 67 -3.28 9.92 9.42
N LEU A 68 -3.41 9.30 8.24
CA LEU A 68 -2.90 7.95 7.97
C LEU A 68 -1.38 7.88 7.84
N ARG A 69 -0.69 9.02 7.66
CA ARG A 69 0.77 9.03 7.41
C ARG A 69 1.58 8.37 8.54
N GLN A 70 1.20 8.61 9.80
CA GLN A 70 1.89 8.02 10.96
C GLN A 70 1.61 6.51 11.08
N PRO A 71 0.36 6.01 11.03
CA PRO A 71 0.07 4.59 11.00
C PRO A 71 0.79 3.83 9.88
N LEU A 72 0.86 4.39 8.66
CA LEU A 72 1.56 3.77 7.53
C LEU A 72 3.09 3.75 7.67
N GLU A 73 3.63 4.57 8.57
CA GLU A 73 5.08 4.62 8.84
C GLU A 73 5.48 3.68 9.97
N THR A 74 4.84 3.87 11.11
CA THR A 74 5.26 3.30 12.39
C THR A 74 4.48 2.04 12.73
N GLY A 75 3.31 1.86 12.11
CA GLY A 75 2.39 0.80 12.46
C GLY A 75 1.65 1.03 13.77
N ASP A 76 1.67 2.26 14.31
CA ASP A 76 0.98 2.65 15.54
C ASP A 76 0.25 3.99 15.34
N CYS A 77 -0.79 4.22 16.15
CA CYS A 77 -1.54 5.46 16.20
C CYS A 77 -1.52 6.03 17.62
N MET A 78 -0.96 7.23 17.79
CA MET A 78 -0.92 7.93 19.08
C MET A 78 -2.05 8.95 19.16
N ILE A 79 -2.91 8.80 20.17
CA ILE A 79 -3.98 9.74 20.48
C ILE A 79 -3.57 10.54 21.71
N ALA A 80 -3.32 11.83 21.51
CA ALA A 80 -3.07 12.78 22.59
C ALA A 80 -4.25 13.78 22.70
N ARG A 81 -4.87 13.83 23.88
CA ARG A 81 -5.93 14.78 24.26
C ARG A 81 -5.67 15.25 25.69
N ALA A 82 -6.32 16.34 26.09
CA ALA A 82 -6.08 17.04 27.35
C ALA A 82 -5.90 16.13 28.58
N ASN A 83 -6.66 15.03 28.67
CA ASN A 83 -6.63 14.12 29.83
C ASN A 83 -6.16 12.68 29.52
N HIS A 84 -5.81 12.37 28.26
CA HIS A 84 -5.47 11.01 27.86
C HIS A 84 -4.37 10.99 26.79
N ARG A 85 -3.37 10.12 27.00
CA ARG A 85 -2.36 9.77 26.01
C ARG A 85 -2.35 8.26 25.86
N VAL A 86 -2.83 7.77 24.73
CA VAL A 86 -2.94 6.33 24.45
C VAL A 86 -2.36 6.05 23.08
N THR A 87 -1.57 4.97 22.96
CA THR A 87 -1.07 4.48 21.68
C THR A 87 -1.74 3.15 21.38
N TYR A 88 -2.36 3.07 20.20
CA TYR A 88 -2.96 1.85 19.67
C TYR A 88 -2.12 1.28 18.53
N PRO A 89 -1.99 -0.06 18.43
CA PRO A 89 -1.33 -0.67 17.30
C PRO A 89 -2.19 -0.54 16.03
N ALA A 90 -1.55 -0.24 14.90
CA ALA A 90 -2.19 0.09 13.62
C ALA A 90 -1.41 -0.41 12.38
N ARG A 91 -0.70 -1.54 12.49
CA ARG A 91 -0.05 -2.25 11.35
C ARG A 91 -1.08 -2.78 10.35
N ILE A 92 -1.53 -1.93 9.43
CA ILE A 92 -2.52 -2.23 8.40
C ILE A 92 -1.87 -2.48 7.04
N GLN A 93 -2.54 -3.26 6.19
CA GLN A 93 -2.40 -3.13 4.74
C GLN A 93 -3.45 -2.13 4.25
N LEU A 94 -3.01 -0.98 3.76
CA LEU A 94 -3.90 -0.02 3.11
C LEU A 94 -4.11 -0.43 1.65
N VAL A 95 -5.37 -0.57 1.26
CA VAL A 95 -5.79 -0.73 -0.14
C VAL A 95 -6.73 0.42 -0.45
N ALA A 96 -6.46 1.16 -1.52
CA ALA A 96 -7.25 2.32 -1.89
C ALA A 96 -7.61 2.26 -3.38
N ALA A 97 -8.84 2.65 -3.71
CA ALA A 97 -9.33 2.74 -5.07
C ALA A 97 -9.77 4.18 -5.35
N MET A 98 -9.57 4.66 -6.58
CA MET A 98 -10.05 5.98 -7.00
C MET A 98 -10.25 6.06 -8.49
N ASN A 99 -11.18 6.92 -8.89
CA ASN A 99 -11.34 7.31 -10.28
C ASN A 99 -10.19 8.24 -10.72
N PRO A 100 -9.91 8.37 -12.02
CA PRO A 100 -8.91 9.33 -12.51
C PRO A 100 -9.37 10.78 -12.34
N CYS A 101 -10.68 11.05 -12.39
CA CYS A 101 -11.34 12.34 -12.16
C CYS A 101 -12.69 12.14 -11.46
N ARG A 102 -13.32 13.23 -11.00
CA ARG A 102 -14.74 13.22 -10.56
C ARG A 102 -15.72 12.71 -11.63
N CYS A 103 -15.33 12.79 -12.90
CA CYS A 103 -16.12 12.34 -14.04
C CYS A 103 -16.01 10.84 -14.35
N GLY A 104 -15.07 10.12 -13.73
CA GLY A 104 -14.75 8.72 -14.07
C GLY A 104 -13.91 8.52 -15.35
N MET A 105 -14.07 9.37 -16.36
CA MET A 105 -13.62 9.09 -17.74
C MET A 105 -12.32 9.80 -18.19
N ALA A 106 -11.58 10.45 -17.26
CA ALA A 106 -10.37 11.18 -17.64
C ALA A 106 -9.25 10.24 -18.10
N GLY A 107 -8.68 10.50 -19.28
CA GLY A 107 -7.64 9.66 -19.89
C GLY A 107 -8.17 8.67 -20.93
N GLU A 108 -9.49 8.51 -21.06
CA GLU A 108 -10.06 7.65 -22.10
C GLU A 108 -9.84 8.23 -23.50
N PRO A 109 -9.40 7.41 -24.49
CA PRO A 109 -9.27 7.83 -25.87
C PRO A 109 -10.57 8.42 -26.43
N GLY A 110 -10.52 9.67 -26.88
CA GLY A 110 -11.68 10.35 -27.46
C GLY A 110 -12.62 11.03 -26.45
N TYR A 111 -12.42 10.86 -25.14
CA TYR A 111 -13.18 11.58 -24.12
C TYR A 111 -12.52 12.91 -23.74
N ARG A 112 -13.31 13.98 -23.69
CA ARG A 112 -12.90 15.27 -23.12
C ARG A 112 -13.79 15.63 -21.94
N CYS A 113 -13.18 15.82 -20.78
CA CYS A 113 -13.91 16.24 -19.59
C CYS A 113 -14.52 17.64 -19.79
N LEU A 114 -15.83 17.77 -19.56
CA LEU A 114 -16.52 19.07 -19.61
C LEU A 114 -15.97 20.09 -18.62
N ARG A 115 -15.37 19.62 -17.51
CA ARG A 115 -14.71 20.46 -16.49
C ARG A 115 -13.25 20.78 -16.83
N GLY A 116 -12.75 20.33 -17.98
CA GLY A 116 -11.38 20.54 -18.45
C GLY A 116 -10.32 19.73 -17.71
N GLU A 117 -9.05 19.92 -18.09
CA GLU A 117 -7.90 19.20 -17.52
C GLU A 117 -7.71 19.46 -16.01
N ARG A 118 -8.08 20.65 -15.55
CA ARG A 118 -8.02 21.02 -14.12
C ARG A 118 -8.86 20.12 -13.23
N CYS A 119 -9.95 19.56 -13.74
CA CYS A 119 -10.79 18.64 -12.97
C CYS A 119 -10.03 17.42 -12.45
N ARG A 120 -9.08 16.91 -13.25
CA ARG A 120 -8.25 15.78 -12.87
C ARG A 120 -7.21 16.21 -11.85
N THR A 121 -6.49 17.28 -12.14
CA THR A 121 -5.44 17.81 -11.25
C THR A 121 -5.99 18.15 -9.88
N ASP A 122 -7.10 18.88 -9.81
CA ASP A 122 -7.73 19.29 -8.54
C ASP A 122 -8.28 18.10 -7.76
N TYR A 123 -8.82 17.09 -8.45
CA TYR A 123 -9.32 15.87 -7.82
C TYR A 123 -8.18 15.08 -7.18
N GLN A 124 -7.09 14.85 -7.92
CA GLN A 124 -5.93 14.12 -7.43
C GLN A 124 -5.13 14.91 -6.38
N ALA A 125 -5.14 16.24 -6.45
CA ALA A 125 -4.47 17.12 -5.49
C ALA A 125 -5.04 17.03 -4.06
N ARG A 126 -6.22 16.40 -3.87
CA ARG A 126 -6.74 16.08 -2.54
C ARG A 126 -5.88 15.07 -1.78
N ILE A 127 -5.06 14.29 -2.48
CA ILE A 127 -4.11 13.36 -1.89
C ILE A 127 -2.74 14.05 -1.81
N SER A 128 -2.22 14.19 -0.60
CA SER A 128 -0.93 14.84 -0.40
C SER A 128 0.22 14.01 -0.97
N GLY A 129 1.22 14.68 -1.55
CA GLY A 129 2.48 14.03 -1.99
C GLY A 129 3.14 13.20 -0.88
N PRO A 130 3.27 13.72 0.35
CA PRO A 130 3.79 12.93 1.47
C PRO A 130 2.99 11.67 1.79
N LEU A 131 1.68 11.62 1.53
CA LEU A 131 0.89 10.40 1.69
C LEU A 131 1.13 9.43 0.53
N LEU A 132 1.12 9.92 -0.72
CA LEU A 132 1.43 9.12 -1.91
C LEU A 132 2.80 8.45 -1.82
N ASP A 133 3.78 9.13 -1.25
CA ASP A 133 5.13 8.57 -1.02
C ASP A 133 5.12 7.33 -0.10
N ARG A 134 4.07 7.15 0.71
CA ARG A 134 3.87 5.99 1.60
C ARG A 134 3.11 4.84 0.94
N ILE A 135 2.62 5.03 -0.28
CA ILE A 135 1.99 3.97 -1.06
C ILE A 135 3.08 3.18 -1.79
N ASP A 136 3.18 1.88 -1.52
CA ASP A 136 4.19 1.02 -2.14
C ASP A 136 3.91 0.79 -3.62
N LEU A 137 2.65 0.57 -3.99
CA LEU A 137 2.20 0.20 -5.33
C LEU A 137 1.06 1.10 -5.81
N ARG A 138 1.15 1.59 -7.04
CA ARG A 138 0.11 2.31 -7.77
C ARG A 138 -0.11 1.59 -9.09
N ILE A 139 -1.31 1.06 -9.26
CA ILE A 139 -1.68 0.27 -10.43
C ILE A 139 -2.81 1.02 -11.13
N GLU A 140 -2.59 1.35 -12.40
CA GLU A 140 -3.64 1.87 -13.26
C GLU A 140 -4.41 0.70 -13.85
N VAL A 141 -5.72 0.70 -13.61
CA VAL A 141 -6.62 -0.33 -14.14
C VAL A 141 -7.37 0.30 -15.32
N PRO A 142 -7.10 -0.13 -16.56
CA PRO A 142 -7.81 0.41 -17.71
C PRO A 142 -9.30 0.02 -17.64
N ALA A 143 -10.14 0.82 -18.29
CA ALA A 143 -11.54 0.46 -18.47
C ALA A 143 -11.64 -0.89 -19.18
N VAL A 144 -12.40 -1.82 -18.60
CA VAL A 144 -12.64 -3.14 -19.18
C VAL A 144 -13.66 -2.97 -20.32
N SER A 145 -13.33 -3.45 -21.53
CA SER A 145 -14.28 -3.38 -22.64
C SER A 145 -15.44 -4.37 -22.43
N ALA A 146 -16.61 -4.08 -23.02
CA ALA A 146 -17.73 -5.02 -22.98
C ALA A 146 -17.35 -6.38 -23.59
N SER A 147 -16.48 -6.39 -24.60
CA SER A 147 -15.96 -7.61 -25.24
C SER A 147 -15.07 -8.43 -24.30
N ASP A 148 -14.29 -7.79 -23.44
CA ASP A 148 -13.46 -8.47 -22.45
C ASP A 148 -14.30 -9.06 -21.31
N LEU A 149 -15.40 -8.40 -20.92
CA LEU A 149 -16.35 -8.93 -19.93
C LEU A 149 -17.10 -10.19 -20.42
N ILE A 150 -17.31 -10.30 -21.74
CA ILE A 150 -18.03 -11.44 -22.36
C ILE A 150 -17.08 -12.62 -22.58
N ARG A 151 -15.76 -12.37 -22.66
CA ARG A 151 -14.77 -13.45 -22.80
C ARG A 151 -14.61 -14.19 -21.48
N PRO A 152 -14.72 -15.54 -21.47
CA PRO A 152 -14.32 -16.32 -20.32
C PRO A 152 -12.79 -16.33 -20.25
N ASP A 153 -12.22 -15.29 -19.66
CA ASP A 153 -10.78 -15.26 -19.46
C ASP A 153 -10.37 -16.33 -18.42
N ARG A 154 -9.29 -17.03 -18.74
CA ARG A 154 -8.61 -17.96 -17.83
C ARG A 154 -7.83 -17.15 -16.80
N ALA A 155 -8.53 -16.53 -15.85
CA ALA A 155 -7.89 -15.94 -14.69
C ALA A 155 -7.25 -17.04 -13.82
N GLU A 156 -6.07 -16.76 -13.28
CA GLU A 156 -5.45 -17.60 -12.26
C GLU A 156 -6.38 -17.69 -11.04
N LYS A 157 -6.60 -18.89 -10.50
CA LYS A 157 -7.51 -19.05 -9.36
C LYS A 157 -6.86 -18.45 -8.11
N SER A 158 -7.66 -17.86 -7.23
CA SER A 158 -7.16 -17.31 -5.95
C SER A 158 -6.44 -18.35 -5.09
N ALA A 159 -6.78 -19.64 -5.22
CA ALA A 159 -6.09 -20.73 -4.54
C ALA A 159 -4.63 -20.90 -5.02
N ASP A 160 -4.39 -20.75 -6.32
CA ASP A 160 -3.04 -20.86 -6.90
C ASP A 160 -2.16 -19.67 -6.47
N VAL A 161 -2.73 -18.46 -6.49
CA VAL A 161 -2.09 -17.24 -5.98
C VAL A 161 -1.77 -17.38 -4.49
N ALA A 162 -2.71 -17.89 -3.69
CA ALA A 162 -2.51 -18.08 -2.26
C ALA A 162 -1.33 -19.03 -1.95
N LEU A 163 -1.17 -20.10 -2.74
CA LEU A 163 -0.04 -21.01 -2.63
C LEU A 163 1.29 -20.31 -2.95
N ARG A 164 1.34 -19.51 -4.02
CA ARG A 164 2.52 -18.71 -4.38
C ARG A 164 2.91 -17.73 -3.27
N VAL A 165 1.93 -17.02 -2.71
CA VAL A 165 2.14 -16.10 -1.58
C VAL A 165 2.62 -16.85 -0.33
N ALA A 166 2.06 -18.02 -0.01
CA ALA A 166 2.45 -18.81 1.16
C ALA A 166 3.92 -19.28 1.07
N ARG A 167 4.38 -19.66 -0.13
CA ARG A 167 5.79 -20.01 -0.38
C ARG A 167 6.71 -18.81 -0.15
N ALA A 168 6.39 -17.65 -0.74
CA ALA A 168 7.16 -16.42 -0.53
C ALA A 168 7.21 -16.01 0.96
N ARG A 169 6.10 -16.17 1.70
CA ARG A 169 6.05 -15.93 3.15
C ARG A 169 6.95 -16.88 3.95
N THR A 170 7.08 -18.13 3.52
CA THR A 170 7.98 -19.10 4.14
C THR A 170 9.44 -18.72 3.93
N ILE A 171 9.81 -18.36 2.70
CA ILE A 171 11.14 -17.83 2.37
C ILE A 171 11.49 -16.61 3.24
N GLN A 172 10.55 -15.65 3.38
CA GLN A 172 10.74 -14.46 4.23
C GLN A 172 10.96 -14.84 5.70
N ARG A 173 10.14 -15.74 6.24
CA ARG A 173 10.25 -16.20 7.64
C ARG A 173 11.61 -16.83 7.91
N GLU A 174 12.02 -17.79 7.08
CA GLU A 174 13.31 -18.47 7.22
C GLU A 174 14.50 -17.50 7.09
N ARG A 175 14.40 -16.51 6.19
CA ARG A 175 15.42 -15.46 6.08
C ARG A 175 15.50 -14.60 7.35
N PHE A 176 14.36 -14.15 7.88
CA PHE A 176 14.34 -13.31 9.08
C PHE A 176 14.76 -14.07 10.34
N GLU A 177 14.44 -15.36 10.45
CA GLU A 177 14.93 -16.23 11.52
C GLU A 177 16.45 -16.34 11.49
N ARG A 178 17.06 -16.58 10.32
CA ARG A 178 18.52 -16.62 10.16
C ARG A 178 19.21 -15.30 10.51
N LEU A 179 18.58 -14.17 10.19
CA LEU A 179 19.08 -12.83 10.49
C LEU A 179 18.79 -12.37 11.93
N GLY A 180 18.07 -13.16 12.73
CA GLY A 180 17.62 -12.73 14.07
C GLY A 180 16.64 -11.55 14.03
N ALA A 181 16.02 -11.27 12.89
CA ALA A 181 15.13 -10.15 12.66
C ALA A 181 13.70 -10.44 13.19
N THR A 182 13.56 -10.56 14.51
CA THR A 182 12.32 -11.03 15.18
C THR A 182 11.11 -10.08 15.07
N ARG A 183 11.32 -8.82 14.69
CA ARG A 183 10.24 -7.81 14.59
C ARG A 183 9.57 -7.74 13.21
N ALA A 184 10.24 -8.25 12.17
CA ALA A 184 9.76 -8.20 10.80
C ALA A 184 9.14 -9.54 10.42
N THR A 185 7.87 -9.52 9.99
CA THR A 185 7.17 -10.71 9.48
C THR A 185 7.04 -10.69 7.96
N THR A 186 7.35 -9.56 7.33
CA THR A 186 7.22 -9.30 5.90
C THR A 186 8.32 -8.33 5.46
N ASN A 187 8.70 -8.35 4.17
CA ASN A 187 9.64 -7.37 3.61
C ASN A 187 9.19 -5.91 3.84
N ALA A 188 7.87 -5.65 3.80
CA ALA A 188 7.31 -4.32 4.03
C ALA A 188 7.65 -3.76 5.43
N HIS A 189 7.76 -4.64 6.43
CA HIS A 189 8.04 -4.27 7.82
C HIS A 189 9.54 -4.25 8.15
N CYS A 190 10.43 -4.53 7.20
CA CYS A 190 11.86 -4.47 7.42
C CYS A 190 12.33 -3.03 7.66
N ALA A 191 13.31 -2.89 8.56
CA ALA A 191 14.09 -1.67 8.70
C ALA A 191 14.90 -1.41 7.43
N PRO A 192 15.25 -0.14 7.12
CA PRO A 192 16.07 0.23 5.97
C PRO A 192 17.36 -0.58 5.82
N SER A 193 18.13 -0.75 6.89
CA SER A 193 19.40 -1.50 6.84
C SER A 193 19.20 -2.97 6.48
N VAL A 194 18.18 -3.61 7.04
CA VAL A 194 17.84 -5.01 6.75
C VAL A 194 17.39 -5.16 5.30
N ILE A 195 16.60 -4.21 4.77
CA ILE A 195 16.16 -4.32 3.38
C ILE A 195 17.31 -4.12 2.40
N GLU A 196 18.24 -3.20 2.67
CA GLU A 196 19.44 -3.00 1.85
C GLU A 196 20.31 -4.27 1.78
N GLU A 197 20.42 -5.01 2.89
CA GLU A 197 21.14 -6.29 2.94
C GLU A 197 20.43 -7.38 2.11
N ILE A 198 19.14 -7.62 2.37
CA ILE A 198 18.44 -8.77 1.76
C ILE A 198 17.99 -8.53 0.32
N ALA A 199 17.89 -7.27 -0.09
CA ALA A 199 17.45 -6.85 -1.41
C ALA A 199 18.60 -6.33 -2.28
N MET A 200 19.85 -6.58 -1.88
CA MET A 200 21.03 -6.23 -2.66
C MET A 200 20.89 -6.79 -4.09
N PRO A 201 20.83 -5.92 -5.11
CA PRO A 201 20.59 -6.39 -6.46
C PRO A 201 21.86 -6.93 -7.11
N ASP A 202 21.69 -7.69 -8.20
CA ASP A 202 22.79 -8.02 -9.09
C ASP A 202 23.35 -6.78 -9.81
N ALA A 203 24.47 -6.92 -10.52
CA ALA A 203 25.12 -5.80 -11.20
C ALA A 203 24.19 -5.08 -12.20
N ALA A 204 23.37 -5.84 -12.92
CA ALA A 204 22.41 -5.31 -13.88
C ALA A 204 21.28 -4.52 -13.20
N GLY A 205 20.78 -5.03 -12.07
CA GLY A 205 19.78 -4.40 -11.23
C GLY A 205 20.32 -3.15 -10.55
N LEU A 206 21.56 -3.17 -10.06
CA LEU A 206 22.21 -1.99 -9.48
C LEU A 206 22.35 -0.86 -10.50
N SER A 207 22.76 -1.17 -11.73
CA SER A 207 22.81 -0.20 -12.82
C SER A 207 21.43 0.41 -13.09
N LEU A 208 20.41 -0.43 -13.24
CA LEU A 208 19.03 0.04 -13.46
C LEU A 208 18.54 0.94 -12.33
N LEU A 209 18.80 0.55 -11.08
CA LEU A 209 18.37 1.29 -9.90
C LEU A 209 19.06 2.65 -9.81
N LYS A 210 20.34 2.73 -10.18
CA LYS A 210 21.08 3.99 -10.27
C LYS A 210 20.47 4.91 -11.34
N ASP A 211 20.32 4.40 -12.55
CA ASP A 211 19.76 5.16 -13.68
C ASP A 211 18.35 5.67 -13.37
N ALA A 212 17.51 4.81 -12.79
CA ALA A 212 16.15 5.17 -12.39
C ALA A 212 16.15 6.22 -11.26
N SER A 213 17.05 6.10 -10.27
CA SER A 213 17.14 7.06 -9.17
C SER A 213 17.54 8.45 -9.65
N GLU A 214 18.45 8.55 -10.61
CA GLU A 214 18.89 9.81 -11.21
C GLU A 214 17.78 10.42 -12.09
N LYS A 215 17.19 9.64 -13.00
CA LYS A 215 16.16 10.15 -13.93
C LYS A 215 14.84 10.50 -13.25
N LEU A 216 14.43 9.72 -12.24
CA LEU A 216 13.15 9.89 -11.55
C LEU A 216 13.26 10.68 -10.24
N ALA A 217 14.46 11.13 -9.90
CA ALA A 217 14.77 11.86 -8.67
C ALA A 217 14.20 11.18 -7.42
N PHE A 218 14.51 9.89 -7.23
CA PHE A 218 13.99 9.12 -6.09
C PHE A 218 14.44 9.73 -4.76
N SER A 219 13.47 9.93 -3.86
CA SER A 219 13.80 10.15 -2.45
C SER A 219 14.33 8.85 -1.83
N ALA A 220 15.10 8.96 -0.74
CA ALA A 220 15.58 7.78 0.01
C ALA A 220 14.43 6.83 0.40
N ARG A 221 13.27 7.40 0.73
CA ARG A 221 12.05 6.63 1.00
C ARG A 221 11.56 5.87 -0.23
N ALA A 222 11.50 6.52 -1.39
CA ALA A 222 11.08 5.87 -2.63
C ALA A 222 12.03 4.72 -2.99
N TYR A 223 13.34 4.93 -2.84
CA TYR A 223 14.37 3.92 -3.04
C TYR A 223 14.14 2.67 -2.18
N HIS A 224 13.99 2.80 -0.85
CA HIS A 224 13.75 1.65 0.03
C HIS A 224 12.44 0.94 -0.27
N ARG A 225 11.41 1.68 -0.70
CA ARG A 225 10.11 1.10 -1.05
C ARG A 225 10.21 0.25 -2.33
N VAL A 226 10.97 0.70 -3.33
CA VAL A 226 11.30 -0.10 -4.51
C VAL A 226 12.01 -1.39 -4.11
N LEU A 227 13.02 -1.32 -3.22
CA LEU A 227 13.71 -2.51 -2.74
C LEU A 227 12.78 -3.50 -2.01
N LYS A 228 11.86 -3.00 -1.17
CA LYS A 228 10.86 -3.83 -0.48
C LYS A 228 9.97 -4.59 -1.46
N VAL A 229 9.52 -3.93 -2.53
CA VAL A 229 8.71 -4.54 -3.58
C VAL A 229 9.53 -5.53 -4.40
N ALA A 230 10.72 -5.13 -4.88
CA ALA A 230 11.60 -5.98 -5.68
C ALA A 230 12.02 -7.25 -4.94
N ARG A 231 12.31 -7.15 -3.64
CA ARG A 231 12.58 -8.32 -2.79
C ARG A 231 11.39 -9.26 -2.68
N THR A 232 10.18 -8.69 -2.61
CA THR A 232 8.94 -9.48 -2.57
C THR A 232 8.68 -10.19 -3.89
N LEU A 233 8.95 -9.54 -5.03
CA LEU A 233 8.89 -10.17 -6.35
C LEU A 233 9.89 -11.32 -6.46
N ALA A 234 11.14 -11.10 -6.06
CA ALA A 234 12.14 -12.16 -6.02
C ALA A 234 11.72 -13.35 -5.13
N ASP A 235 11.04 -13.10 -4.00
CA ASP A 235 10.51 -14.17 -3.15
C ASP A 235 9.34 -14.93 -3.81
N LEU A 236 8.51 -14.25 -4.61
CA LEU A 236 7.43 -14.88 -5.37
C LEU A 236 7.98 -15.78 -6.50
N ASP A 237 9.11 -15.40 -7.08
CA ASP A 237 9.84 -16.17 -8.09
C ASP A 237 10.78 -17.23 -7.47
N ALA A 238 10.83 -17.34 -6.14
CA ALA A 238 11.76 -18.18 -5.39
C ALA A 238 13.25 -17.93 -5.75
N SER A 239 13.58 -16.71 -6.16
CA SER A 239 14.94 -16.26 -6.48
C SER A 239 15.67 -15.78 -5.22
N GLU A 240 16.89 -16.27 -4.99
CA GLU A 240 17.73 -15.79 -3.89
C GLU A 240 18.18 -14.34 -4.12
N THR A 241 18.50 -13.97 -5.36
CA THR A 241 19.01 -12.64 -5.72
C THR A 241 17.90 -11.75 -6.29
N VAL A 242 17.95 -10.45 -5.97
CA VAL A 242 17.09 -9.46 -6.63
C VAL A 242 17.70 -9.08 -7.98
N GLY A 243 17.21 -9.68 -9.05
CA GLY A 243 17.64 -9.36 -10.42
C GLY A 243 17.01 -8.08 -10.98
N ARG A 244 17.53 -7.66 -12.14
CA ARG A 244 17.03 -6.52 -12.93
C ARG A 244 15.51 -6.57 -13.19
N ILE A 245 14.96 -7.76 -13.46
CA ILE A 245 13.51 -7.92 -13.78
C ILE A 245 12.62 -7.52 -12.60
N HIS A 246 12.97 -7.97 -11.38
CA HIS A 246 12.22 -7.63 -10.17
C HIS A 246 12.28 -6.12 -9.88
N LEU A 247 13.43 -5.49 -10.13
CA LEU A 247 13.56 -4.04 -9.96
C LEU A 247 12.78 -3.26 -11.01
N ALA A 248 12.83 -3.67 -12.27
CA ALA A 248 12.08 -3.02 -13.35
C ALA A 248 10.58 -3.02 -13.06
N GLU A 249 10.05 -4.16 -12.61
CA GLU A 249 8.64 -4.29 -12.24
C GLU A 249 8.30 -3.51 -10.95
N ALA A 250 9.16 -3.55 -9.92
CA ALA A 250 8.95 -2.75 -8.71
C ALA A 250 8.93 -1.23 -9.01
N ILE A 251 9.77 -0.78 -9.93
CA ILE A 251 9.80 0.62 -10.38
C ILE A 251 8.54 0.95 -11.17
N SER A 252 8.07 0.07 -12.07
CA SER A 252 6.86 0.33 -12.88
C SER A 252 5.63 0.52 -11.98
N TYR A 253 5.48 -0.29 -10.93
CA TYR A 253 4.39 -0.11 -9.96
C TYR A 253 4.44 1.20 -9.17
N ARG A 254 5.58 1.89 -9.11
CA ARG A 254 5.65 3.20 -8.45
C ARG A 254 5.36 4.35 -9.38
N MET A 255 5.46 4.17 -10.68
CA MET A 255 5.25 5.25 -11.63
C MET A 255 3.75 5.37 -11.93
N SER A 256 3.23 6.60 -11.98
CA SER A 256 1.99 6.82 -12.72
C SER A 256 2.32 6.75 -14.22
N SER A 257 1.41 6.26 -15.04
CA SER A 257 1.63 6.09 -16.49
C SER A 257 2.09 7.39 -17.17
N GLU A 258 1.67 8.54 -16.66
CA GLU A 258 2.10 9.87 -17.13
C GLU A 258 3.59 10.17 -16.88
N ARG A 259 4.14 9.72 -15.75
CA ARG A 259 5.57 9.86 -15.46
C ARG A 259 6.43 8.85 -16.22
N MET A 260 5.87 7.68 -16.56
CA MET A 260 6.54 6.72 -17.43
C MET A 260 6.69 7.26 -18.84
N ALA A 261 5.63 7.85 -19.40
CA ALA A 261 5.65 8.44 -20.73
C ALA A 261 6.58 9.67 -20.86
N GLN A 262 6.84 10.38 -19.77
CA GLN A 262 7.79 11.50 -19.73
C GLN A 262 9.24 11.08 -19.51
N ALA A 263 9.48 9.87 -18.99
CA ALA A 263 10.81 9.35 -18.68
C ALA A 263 11.36 8.37 -19.74
N ALA A 264 10.50 7.88 -20.64
CA ALA A 264 10.83 7.05 -21.80
C ALA A 264 11.26 7.91 -22.99
#